data_AF-A0A1J5CS14-F1
#
_entry.id   AF-A0A1J5CS14-F1
#
_cell.length_a   1.000
_cell.length_b   1.000
_cell.length_c   1.000
_cell.angle_alpha   90.00
_cell.angle_beta   90.00
_cell.angle_gamma   90.00
#
_symmetry.space_group_name_H-M   'P 1'
#
loop_
_entity.id
_entity.type
_entity.pdbx_description
1 polymer ?
#
loop_
_entity_poly.entity_id
_entity_poly.type
_entity_poly.pdbx_seq_one_letter_code
_entity_poly.pdbx_strand_id
1 'polypeptide(L)'
;MNRGFTLIELLVVIAILAILVGAALPFVQSYVLESRISKAKSDLEEISRALATYEMREKTYNASDIYQLDGRYLSKAPQDPWGRPYVVATSSGIVYSCGPDRLALSPDDIVQPYLPPLALAQVKWADSNHTGQVDAQNTPDTVLFYFSRVVSATARLNKDPTNADKDFSLTGTNTLNKAFDWKSLVAFGEGRAFKVNLATGVLDAFTPGSDTFTVNTENQIWDSSQFPSPCLASQDVLIQPQ
;
A
#
# COMPACT_ATOMS: atom_id res chain seq x y z
N MET A 1 -76.95 -17.48 -0.08
CA MET A 1 -76.45 -17.24 -1.46
C MET A 1 -74.94 -17.11 -1.38
N ASN A 2 -74.20 -18.18 -1.66
CA ASN A 2 -72.74 -18.13 -1.72
C ASN A 2 -72.35 -17.46 -3.04
N ARG A 3 -71.88 -16.22 -2.97
CA ARG A 3 -71.24 -15.56 -4.12
C ARG A 3 -69.90 -16.27 -4.34
N GLY A 4 -69.86 -17.17 -5.32
CA GLY A 4 -68.62 -17.82 -5.74
C GLY A 4 -67.72 -16.81 -6.45
N PHE A 5 -66.40 -16.92 -6.21
CA PHE A 5 -65.38 -16.16 -6.92
C PHE A 5 -65.50 -16.40 -8.43
N THR A 6 -65.42 -15.35 -9.23
CA THR A 6 -65.40 -15.50 -10.68
C THR A 6 -63.99 -15.81 -11.17
N LEU A 7 -63.88 -16.57 -12.27
CA LEU A 7 -62.59 -16.87 -12.89
C LEU A 7 -61.85 -15.60 -13.33
N ILE A 8 -62.60 -14.56 -13.74
CA ILE A 8 -62.03 -13.29 -14.16
C ILE A 8 -61.43 -12.50 -12.99
N GLU A 9 -62.05 -12.52 -11.80
CA GLU A 9 -61.49 -11.89 -10.60
C GLU A 9 -60.16 -12.52 -10.21
N LEU A 10 -60.06 -13.86 -10.27
CA LEU A 10 -58.82 -14.56 -10.00
C LEU A 10 -57.74 -14.23 -11.04
N LEU A 11 -58.12 -14.14 -12.32
CA LEU A 11 -57.19 -13.83 -13.43
C LEU A 11 -56.59 -12.44 -13.29
N VAL A 12 -57.41 -11.43 -12.97
CA VAL A 12 -56.91 -10.06 -12.78
C VAL A 12 -55.96 -9.97 -11.58
N VAL A 13 -56.26 -10.67 -10.49
CA VAL A 13 -55.39 -10.69 -9.30
C VAL A 13 -54.02 -11.30 -9.60
N ILE A 14 -53.97 -12.47 -10.25
CA ILE A 14 -52.68 -13.09 -10.58
C ILE A 14 -51.88 -12.27 -11.61
N ALA A 15 -52.56 -11.57 -12.54
CA ALA A 15 -51.91 -10.69 -13.50
C ALA A 15 -51.23 -9.50 -12.81
N ILE A 16 -51.90 -8.86 -11.86
CA ILE A 16 -51.32 -7.77 -11.07
C ILE A 16 -50.14 -8.29 -10.22
N LEU A 17 -50.27 -9.45 -9.59
CA LEU A 17 -49.19 -10.06 -8.80
C LEU A 17 -47.95 -10.35 -9.67
N ALA A 18 -48.13 -10.88 -10.88
CA ALA A 18 -47.03 -11.14 -11.80
C ALA A 18 -46.27 -9.86 -12.19
N ILE A 19 -47.00 -8.76 -12.44
CA ILE A 19 -46.40 -7.45 -12.75
C ILE A 19 -45.60 -6.93 -11.54
N LEU A 20 -46.17 -7.01 -10.33
CA LEU A 20 -45.50 -6.55 -9.11
C LEU A 20 -44.22 -7.34 -8.82
N VAL A 21 -44.26 -8.66 -8.93
CA VAL A 21 -43.06 -9.51 -8.73
C VAL A 21 -42.02 -9.24 -9.81
N GLY A 22 -42.42 -9.14 -11.08
CA GLY A 22 -41.52 -8.84 -12.18
C GLY A 22 -40.81 -7.50 -12.01
N ALA A 23 -41.49 -6.48 -11.49
CA ALA A 23 -40.90 -5.19 -11.20
C ALA A 23 -39.98 -5.20 -9.96
N ALA A 24 -40.27 -6.03 -8.94
CA ALA A 24 -39.54 -6.04 -7.67
C ALA A 24 -38.18 -6.79 -7.74
N LEU A 25 -38.07 -7.84 -8.55
CA LEU A 25 -36.88 -8.70 -8.62
C LEU A 25 -35.55 -7.98 -8.86
N PRO A 26 -35.39 -7.06 -9.83
CA PRO A 26 -34.12 -6.37 -10.06
C PRO A 26 -33.69 -5.51 -8.85
N PHE A 27 -34.64 -4.90 -8.15
CA PHE A 27 -34.33 -4.09 -6.96
C PHE A 27 -33.76 -4.92 -5.82
N VAL A 28 -34.32 -6.12 -5.58
CA VAL A 28 -33.83 -7.02 -4.53
C VAL A 28 -32.41 -7.48 -4.82
N GLN A 29 -32.09 -7.80 -6.09
CA GLN A 29 -30.75 -8.25 -6.47
C GLN A 29 -29.68 -7.18 -6.22
N SER A 30 -29.96 -5.93 -6.64
CA SER A 30 -29.05 -4.80 -6.40
C SER A 30 -28.86 -4.53 -4.91
N TYR A 31 -29.94 -4.57 -4.12
CA TYR A 31 -29.88 -4.35 -2.68
C TYR A 31 -29.05 -5.42 -1.95
N VAL A 32 -29.21 -6.69 -2.33
CA VAL A 32 -28.40 -7.78 -1.76
C VAL A 32 -26.93 -7.61 -2.13
N LEU A 33 -26.62 -7.22 -3.36
CA LEU A 33 -25.24 -6.98 -3.79
C LEU A 33 -24.60 -5.82 -3.02
N GLU A 34 -25.31 -4.71 -2.85
CA GLU A 34 -24.83 -3.56 -2.07
C GLU A 34 -24.62 -3.93 -0.59
N SER A 35 -25.54 -4.70 0.00
CA SER A 35 -25.40 -5.21 1.36
C SER A 35 -24.16 -6.10 1.52
N ARG A 36 -23.86 -6.95 0.54
CA ARG A 36 -22.65 -7.78 0.54
C ARG A 36 -21.39 -6.90 0.46
N ILE A 37 -21.34 -5.94 -0.45
CA ILE A 37 -20.21 -5.01 -0.56
C ILE A 37 -20.01 -4.24 0.75
N SER A 38 -21.09 -3.75 1.36
CA SER A 38 -21.06 -3.05 2.64
C SER A 38 -20.52 -3.94 3.77
N LYS A 39 -20.99 -5.19 3.86
CA LYS A 39 -20.46 -6.18 4.82
C LYS A 39 -18.97 -6.42 4.59
N ALA A 40 -18.55 -6.63 3.34
CA ALA A 40 -17.17 -6.89 3.00
C ALA A 40 -16.25 -5.72 3.38
N LYS A 41 -16.68 -4.47 3.14
CA LYS A 41 -15.95 -3.27 3.55
C LYS A 41 -15.81 -3.18 5.07
N SER A 42 -16.89 -3.41 5.81
CA SER A 42 -16.84 -3.41 7.28
C SER A 42 -15.87 -4.45 7.83
N ASP A 43 -15.86 -5.65 7.26
CA ASP A 43 -14.97 -6.73 7.67
C ASP A 43 -13.51 -6.41 7.33
N LEU A 44 -13.25 -5.84 6.15
CA LEU A 44 -11.92 -5.36 5.74
C LEU A 44 -11.41 -4.22 6.63
N GLU A 45 -12.29 -3.32 7.08
CA GLU A 45 -11.93 -2.27 8.03
C GLU A 45 -11.52 -2.85 9.39
N GLU A 46 -12.23 -3.86 9.89
CA GLU A 46 -11.87 -4.56 11.13
C GLU A 46 -10.52 -5.27 10.99
N ILE A 47 -10.33 -6.02 9.90
CA ILE A 47 -9.10 -6.74 9.61
C ILE A 47 -7.92 -5.76 9.44
N SER A 48 -8.11 -4.65 8.74
CA SER A 48 -7.03 -3.68 8.53
C SER A 48 -6.56 -3.05 9.84
N ARG A 49 -7.47 -2.76 10.78
CA ARG A 49 -7.11 -2.30 12.13
C ARG A 49 -6.37 -3.37 12.94
N ALA A 50 -6.81 -4.62 12.83
CA ALA A 50 -6.14 -5.76 13.47
C ALA A 50 -4.70 -5.93 12.94
N LEU A 51 -4.52 -5.88 11.62
CA LEU A 51 -3.21 -5.95 10.96
C LEU A 51 -2.31 -4.77 11.33
N ALA A 52 -2.83 -3.55 11.32
CA ALA A 52 -2.07 -2.37 11.73
C ALA A 52 -1.61 -2.47 13.19
N THR A 53 -2.45 -3.02 14.07
CA THR A 53 -2.10 -3.25 15.48
C THR A 53 -1.07 -4.37 15.63
N TYR A 54 -1.13 -5.40 14.80
CA TYR A 54 -0.15 -6.49 14.76
C TYR A 54 1.24 -5.95 14.38
N GLU A 55 1.32 -5.21 13.26
CA GLU A 55 2.55 -4.59 12.76
C GLU A 55 3.20 -3.65 13.77
N MET A 56 2.37 -2.90 14.53
CA MET A 56 2.85 -1.99 15.56
C MET A 56 3.43 -2.71 16.79
N ARG A 57 2.91 -3.90 17.15
CA ARG A 57 3.24 -4.57 18.43
C ARG A 57 4.25 -5.69 18.31
N GLU A 58 4.12 -6.50 17.26
CA GLU A 58 4.92 -7.71 17.11
C GLU A 58 6.03 -7.44 16.11
N LYS A 59 5.77 -7.68 14.84
CA LYS A 59 6.67 -7.50 13.67
C LYS A 59 5.83 -7.48 12.40
N THR A 60 6.48 -7.57 11.25
CA THR A 60 5.82 -7.71 9.95
C THR A 60 5.01 -8.99 9.82
N TYR A 61 3.79 -8.83 9.31
CA TYR A 61 2.82 -9.88 9.09
C TYR A 61 3.14 -10.64 7.80
N ASN A 62 3.64 -11.86 7.88
CA ASN A 62 4.16 -12.59 6.72
C ASN A 62 3.18 -13.59 6.08
N ALA A 63 1.95 -13.69 6.59
CA ALA A 63 0.97 -14.63 6.08
C ALA A 63 0.07 -14.01 5.00
N SER A 64 -0.42 -14.82 4.08
CA SER A 64 -1.33 -14.38 3.01
C SER A 64 -2.81 -14.46 3.39
N ASP A 65 -3.11 -15.07 4.53
CA ASP A 65 -4.44 -15.27 5.10
C ASP A 65 -4.58 -14.47 6.39
N ILE A 66 -5.77 -14.47 6.99
CA ILE A 66 -6.06 -13.72 8.24
C ILE A 66 -6.15 -14.62 9.48
N TYR A 67 -5.95 -15.94 9.35
CA TYR A 67 -6.21 -16.86 10.46
C TYR A 67 -5.21 -16.72 11.61
N GLN A 68 -4.01 -16.19 11.35
CA GLN A 68 -3.02 -15.92 12.41
C GLN A 68 -3.43 -14.78 13.36
N LEU A 69 -4.41 -13.96 12.96
CA LEU A 69 -4.96 -12.87 13.78
C LEU A 69 -6.03 -13.37 14.76
N ASP A 70 -6.53 -14.59 14.56
CA ASP A 70 -7.64 -15.15 15.32
C ASP A 70 -7.32 -15.28 16.82
N GLY A 71 -8.29 -14.95 17.66
CA GLY A 71 -8.22 -14.95 19.11
C GLY A 71 -7.41 -13.80 19.75
N ARG A 72 -6.41 -13.23 19.07
CA ARG A 72 -5.52 -12.19 19.67
C ARG A 72 -5.79 -10.78 19.15
N TYR A 73 -5.96 -10.62 17.85
CA TYR A 73 -6.21 -9.33 17.20
C TYR A 73 -7.61 -9.26 16.59
N LEU A 74 -8.20 -10.42 16.32
CA LEU A 74 -9.52 -10.58 15.75
C LEU A 74 -10.30 -11.60 16.59
N SER A 75 -11.58 -11.33 16.83
CA SER A 75 -12.42 -12.22 17.64
C SER A 75 -12.70 -13.56 16.95
N LYS A 76 -12.88 -13.50 15.62
CA LYS A 76 -12.99 -14.62 14.70
C LYS A 76 -12.67 -14.13 13.30
N ALA A 77 -11.86 -14.87 12.54
CA ALA A 77 -11.63 -14.58 11.12
C ALA A 77 -12.97 -14.61 10.34
N PRO A 78 -13.47 -13.46 9.82
CA PRO A 78 -14.67 -13.44 9.01
C PRO A 78 -14.39 -14.06 7.65
N GLN A 79 -15.44 -14.58 7.03
CA GLN A 79 -15.43 -14.99 5.63
C GLN A 79 -16.11 -13.93 4.80
N ASP A 80 -15.66 -13.75 3.56
CA ASP A 80 -16.30 -12.80 2.69
C ASP A 80 -17.74 -13.21 2.34
N PRO A 81 -18.60 -12.27 1.93
CA PRO A 81 -20.00 -12.56 1.59
C PRO A 81 -20.20 -13.50 0.39
N TRP A 82 -19.13 -13.83 -0.34
CA TRP A 82 -19.15 -14.68 -1.53
C TRP A 82 -18.57 -16.08 -1.27
N GLY A 83 -18.11 -16.36 -0.04
CA GLY A 83 -17.67 -17.66 0.44
C GLY A 83 -16.16 -17.92 0.33
N ARG A 84 -15.34 -16.90 0.08
CA ARG A 84 -13.88 -16.97 0.12
C ARG A 84 -13.30 -16.29 1.37
N PRO A 85 -12.13 -16.74 1.84
CA PRO A 85 -11.39 -16.02 2.87
C PRO A 85 -10.81 -14.72 2.30
N TYR A 86 -10.67 -13.71 3.17
CA TYR A 86 -9.92 -12.50 2.85
C TYR A 86 -8.43 -12.81 2.63
N VAL A 87 -7.81 -12.09 1.71
CA VAL A 87 -6.41 -12.26 1.34
C VAL A 87 -5.60 -11.05 1.80
N VAL A 88 -4.47 -11.30 2.44
CA VAL A 88 -3.51 -10.28 2.87
C VAL A 88 -2.35 -10.26 1.90
N ALA A 89 -2.08 -9.10 1.32
CA ALA A 89 -0.88 -8.88 0.51
C ALA A 89 0.13 -8.07 1.34
N THR A 90 1.02 -8.78 2.01
CA THR A 90 2.05 -8.21 2.90
C THR A 90 2.96 -7.22 2.20
N SER A 91 3.35 -7.52 0.95
CA SER A 91 4.29 -6.68 0.18
C SER A 91 3.71 -5.30 -0.12
N SER A 92 2.40 -5.22 -0.29
CA SER A 92 1.65 -3.99 -0.59
C SER A 92 1.02 -3.35 0.63
N GLY A 93 0.93 -4.06 1.75
CA GLY A 93 0.24 -3.55 2.94
C GLY A 93 -1.27 -3.37 2.74
N ILE A 94 -1.89 -4.24 1.93
CA ILE A 94 -3.33 -4.22 1.70
C ILE A 94 -3.96 -5.57 2.06
N VAL A 95 -5.23 -5.54 2.42
CA VAL A 95 -6.10 -6.71 2.55
C VAL A 95 -7.26 -6.55 1.57
N TYR A 96 -7.71 -7.64 0.95
CA TYR A 96 -8.77 -7.58 -0.05
C TYR A 96 -9.69 -8.81 -0.05
N SER A 97 -10.88 -8.65 -0.63
CA SER A 97 -11.79 -9.73 -0.99
C SER A 97 -11.87 -9.85 -2.50
N CYS A 98 -11.95 -11.09 -3.01
CA CYS A 98 -12.06 -11.43 -4.44
C CYS A 98 -13.43 -11.09 -5.07
N GLY A 99 -14.30 -10.38 -4.35
CA GLY A 99 -15.58 -9.93 -4.88
C GLY A 99 -16.55 -11.04 -5.35
N PRO A 100 -17.60 -10.64 -6.09
CA PRO A 100 -18.57 -11.54 -6.70
C PRO A 100 -18.00 -12.61 -7.63
N ASP A 101 -16.97 -12.30 -8.41
CA ASP A 101 -16.43 -13.22 -9.41
C ASP A 101 -15.49 -14.29 -8.80
N ARG A 102 -15.05 -14.06 -7.56
CA ARG A 102 -14.15 -14.93 -6.81
C ARG A 102 -12.80 -15.09 -7.51
N LEU A 103 -12.34 -14.13 -8.28
CA LEU A 103 -11.04 -14.11 -8.91
C LEU A 103 -10.22 -13.03 -8.25
N ALA A 104 -9.08 -13.40 -7.65
CA ALA A 104 -8.13 -12.39 -7.21
C ALA A 104 -7.59 -11.63 -8.42
N LEU A 105 -7.22 -10.36 -8.23
CA LEU A 105 -6.75 -9.45 -9.28
C LEU A 105 -7.82 -9.04 -10.28
N SER A 106 -9.08 -9.04 -9.86
CA SER A 106 -10.17 -8.62 -10.71
C SER A 106 -10.62 -7.20 -10.37
N PRO A 107 -11.16 -6.41 -11.33
CA PRO A 107 -11.64 -5.06 -11.08
C PRO A 107 -12.77 -4.94 -10.03
N ASP A 108 -13.42 -6.05 -9.66
CA ASP A 108 -14.44 -6.11 -8.60
C ASP A 108 -13.86 -6.40 -7.20
N ASP A 109 -12.54 -6.57 -7.09
CA ASP A 109 -11.84 -6.74 -5.81
C ASP A 109 -12.08 -5.53 -4.91
N ILE A 110 -12.48 -5.82 -3.66
CA ILE A 110 -12.64 -4.79 -2.64
C ILE A 110 -11.37 -4.77 -1.81
N VAL A 111 -10.59 -3.69 -1.97
CA VAL A 111 -9.27 -3.52 -1.33
C VAL A 111 -9.34 -2.53 -0.17
N GLN A 112 -8.60 -2.82 0.90
CA GLN A 112 -8.43 -1.93 2.04
C GLN A 112 -6.95 -1.90 2.46
N PRO A 113 -6.28 -0.74 2.42
CA PRO A 113 -4.92 -0.62 2.94
C PRO A 113 -4.90 -0.68 4.47
N TYR A 114 -3.90 -1.37 5.03
CA TYR A 114 -3.62 -1.38 6.47
C TYR A 114 -2.27 -0.75 6.81
N LEU A 115 -1.36 -0.62 5.84
CA LEU A 115 -0.14 0.18 5.96
C LEU A 115 -0.34 1.57 5.35
N PRO A 116 0.37 2.61 5.83
CA PRO A 116 0.40 3.91 5.16
C PRO A 116 0.88 3.76 3.70
N PRO A 117 0.51 4.69 2.81
CA PRO A 117 0.98 4.69 1.42
C PRO A 117 2.52 4.71 1.34
N LEU A 118 3.07 4.30 0.20
CA LEU A 118 4.51 4.35 -0.03
C LEU A 118 5.01 5.80 0.08
N ALA A 119 5.92 6.04 1.00
CA ALA A 119 6.54 7.33 1.25
C ALA A 119 7.97 7.13 1.74
N LEU A 120 8.80 8.14 1.52
CA LEU A 120 10.10 8.25 2.17
C LEU A 120 9.85 8.57 3.65
N ALA A 121 10.14 7.61 4.53
CA ALA A 121 9.83 7.71 5.95
C ALA A 121 10.99 8.34 6.74
N GLN A 122 12.23 7.99 6.39
CA GLN A 122 13.41 8.51 7.09
C GLN A 122 14.62 8.53 6.16
N VAL A 123 15.49 9.52 6.37
CA VAL A 123 16.81 9.56 5.76
C VAL A 123 17.85 9.67 6.86
N LYS A 124 18.82 8.76 6.83
CA LYS A 124 19.93 8.72 7.77
C LYS A 124 21.26 8.87 7.05
N TRP A 125 22.21 9.52 7.70
CA TRP A 125 23.60 9.57 7.28
C TRP A 125 24.44 8.73 8.23
N ALA A 126 25.21 7.81 7.67
CA ALA A 126 26.20 7.03 8.39
C ALA A 126 27.59 7.52 8.02
N ASP A 127 28.26 8.07 9.03
CA ASP A 127 29.67 8.39 9.03
C ASP A 127 30.49 7.10 9.02
N SER A 128 31.06 6.76 7.86
CA SER A 128 31.79 5.51 7.68
C SER A 128 33.21 5.58 8.26
N ASN A 129 33.81 6.77 8.23
CA ASN A 129 35.21 6.99 8.59
C ASN A 129 35.38 7.65 9.98
N HIS A 130 34.26 7.94 10.67
CA HIS A 130 34.16 8.54 12.00
C HIS A 130 34.83 9.92 12.10
N THR A 131 34.81 10.71 11.01
CA THR A 131 35.41 12.06 10.99
C THR A 131 34.48 13.14 11.56
N GLY A 132 33.17 12.85 11.67
CA GLY A 132 32.15 13.83 12.00
C GLY A 132 31.89 14.85 10.88
N GLN A 133 32.42 14.61 9.67
CA GLN A 133 32.20 15.44 8.49
C GLN A 133 31.50 14.61 7.41
N VAL A 134 30.68 15.27 6.59
CA VAL A 134 30.01 14.60 5.47
C VAL A 134 30.99 14.53 4.31
N ASP A 135 31.72 13.42 4.20
CA ASP A 135 32.83 13.31 3.26
C ASP A 135 32.99 11.93 2.60
N ALA A 136 33.73 11.93 1.50
CA ALA A 136 34.10 10.72 0.77
C ALA A 136 35.58 10.33 0.91
N GLN A 137 36.26 10.83 1.96
CA GLN A 137 37.69 10.62 2.17
C GLN A 137 37.96 9.27 2.85
N ASN A 138 38.91 8.50 2.31
CA ASN A 138 39.29 7.15 2.73
C ASN A 138 38.20 6.09 2.54
N THR A 139 37.09 6.21 3.28
CA THR A 139 35.91 5.36 3.17
C THR A 139 34.70 6.27 2.97
N PRO A 140 33.97 6.15 1.86
CA PRO A 140 32.88 7.08 1.61
C PRO A 140 31.73 6.88 2.60
N ASP A 141 31.21 8.00 3.09
CA ASP A 141 30.00 7.99 3.90
C ASP A 141 28.80 7.52 3.10
N THR A 142 27.82 7.00 3.83
CA THR A 142 26.62 6.43 3.22
C THR A 142 25.36 7.12 3.71
N VAL A 143 24.43 7.34 2.79
CA VAL A 143 23.08 7.82 3.11
C VAL A 143 22.11 6.67 2.95
N LEU A 144 21.28 6.47 3.96
CA LEU A 144 20.29 5.42 4.06
C LEU A 144 18.90 6.03 3.94
N PHE A 145 18.14 5.57 2.95
CA PHE A 145 16.74 5.91 2.74
C PHE A 145 15.88 4.77 3.27
N TYR A 146 14.88 5.10 4.09
CA TYR A 146 13.90 4.15 4.61
C TYR A 146 12.52 4.51 4.05
N PHE A 147 11.86 3.53 3.46
CA PHE A 147 10.51 3.66 2.90
C PHE A 147 9.48 2.97 3.79
N SER A 148 8.25 3.49 3.76
CA SER A 148 7.11 2.93 4.51
C SER A 148 6.63 1.57 3.99
N ARG A 149 6.94 1.23 2.74
CA ARG A 149 6.59 -0.04 2.07
C ARG A 149 7.77 -0.56 1.25
N VAL A 150 7.65 -1.80 0.80
CA VAL A 150 8.64 -2.42 -0.10
C VAL A 150 8.58 -1.73 -1.46
N VAL A 151 9.72 -1.24 -1.92
CA VAL A 151 9.85 -0.65 -3.26
C VAL A 151 9.97 -1.77 -4.28
N SER A 152 9.23 -1.66 -5.38
CA SER A 152 9.23 -2.67 -6.44
C SER A 152 10.59 -2.87 -7.09
N ALA A 153 10.90 -4.11 -7.48
CA ALA A 153 12.08 -4.43 -8.28
C ALA A 153 12.08 -3.73 -9.65
N THR A 154 10.92 -3.30 -10.15
CA THR A 154 10.81 -2.58 -11.43
C THR A 154 10.96 -1.07 -11.30
N ALA A 155 10.92 -0.52 -10.08
CA ALA A 155 11.10 0.90 -9.82
C ALA A 155 12.52 1.36 -10.23
N ARG A 156 12.68 2.65 -10.55
CA ARG A 156 13.95 3.20 -11.05
C ARG A 156 15.10 2.96 -10.06
N LEU A 157 14.85 3.06 -8.76
CA LEU A 157 15.82 2.76 -7.70
C LEU A 157 16.49 1.38 -7.84
N ASN A 158 15.76 0.38 -8.32
CA ASN A 158 16.28 -0.98 -8.51
C ASN A 158 16.71 -1.26 -9.95
N LYS A 159 15.97 -0.74 -10.94
CA LYS A 159 16.16 -1.05 -12.36
C LYS A 159 17.24 -0.20 -13.03
N ASP A 160 17.32 1.07 -12.67
CA ASP A 160 18.29 2.03 -13.22
C ASP A 160 18.83 2.95 -12.12
N PRO A 161 19.73 2.42 -11.27
CA PRO A 161 20.33 3.17 -10.18
C PRO A 161 20.99 4.47 -10.64
N THR A 162 21.56 4.52 -11.85
CA THR A 162 22.31 5.68 -12.34
C THR A 162 21.47 6.92 -12.58
N ASN A 163 20.16 6.77 -12.80
CA ASN A 163 19.22 7.86 -12.99
C ASN A 163 18.29 8.07 -11.77
N ALA A 164 18.57 7.40 -10.65
CA ALA A 164 17.78 7.52 -9.43
C ALA A 164 17.84 8.94 -8.81
N ASP A 165 18.87 9.72 -9.16
CA ASP A 165 18.99 11.14 -8.80
C ASP A 165 17.76 11.97 -9.21
N LYS A 166 17.11 11.60 -10.31
CA LYS A 166 15.91 12.29 -10.82
C LYS A 166 14.66 12.08 -9.96
N ASP A 167 14.64 11.08 -9.10
CA ASP A 167 13.50 10.82 -8.23
C ASP A 167 13.55 11.64 -6.93
N PHE A 168 14.68 12.27 -6.63
CA PHE A 168 14.89 13.03 -5.39
C PHE A 168 15.30 14.47 -5.66
N SER A 169 15.10 15.31 -4.66
CA SER A 169 15.67 16.64 -4.54
C SER A 169 16.26 16.79 -3.14
N LEU A 170 17.34 17.56 -3.04
CA LEU A 170 18.03 17.87 -1.79
C LEU A 170 18.01 19.38 -1.61
N THR A 171 17.57 19.83 -0.44
CA THR A 171 17.58 21.25 -0.10
C THR A 171 19.01 21.75 -0.02
N GLY A 172 19.28 22.90 -0.64
CA GLY A 172 20.60 23.55 -0.61
C GLY A 172 21.57 23.16 -1.72
N THR A 173 21.24 22.21 -2.61
CA THR A 173 22.11 21.80 -3.73
C THR A 173 21.35 21.62 -5.04
N ASN A 174 21.90 22.20 -6.13
CA ASN A 174 21.37 22.03 -7.49
C ASN A 174 22.03 20.88 -8.29
N THR A 175 22.95 20.14 -7.67
CA THR A 175 23.75 19.09 -8.33
C THR A 175 23.76 17.79 -7.53
N LEU A 176 22.58 17.22 -7.30
CA LEU A 176 22.44 15.95 -6.58
C LEU A 176 23.19 14.80 -7.26
N ASN A 177 23.25 14.83 -8.60
CA ASN A 177 23.98 13.86 -9.41
C ASN A 177 25.49 13.83 -9.18
N LYS A 178 26.07 14.91 -8.63
CA LYS A 178 27.50 14.99 -8.29
C LYS A 178 27.79 14.73 -6.82
N ALA A 179 26.77 14.81 -5.96
CA ALA A 179 26.92 14.61 -4.52
C ALA A 179 27.01 13.11 -4.16
N PHE A 180 26.31 12.25 -4.91
CA PHE A 180 26.19 10.82 -4.61
C PHE A 180 26.68 9.94 -5.76
N ASP A 181 27.32 8.82 -5.43
CA ASP A 181 27.61 7.76 -6.39
C ASP A 181 26.37 6.87 -6.56
N TRP A 182 25.46 7.28 -7.43
CA TRP A 182 24.20 6.56 -7.69
C TRP A 182 24.38 5.14 -8.25
N LYS A 183 25.58 4.78 -8.74
CA LYS A 183 25.90 3.39 -9.11
C LYS A 183 26.05 2.48 -7.90
N SER A 184 26.41 3.05 -6.75
CA SER A 184 26.55 2.33 -5.47
C SER A 184 25.22 2.12 -4.76
N LEU A 185 24.09 2.57 -5.32
CA LEU A 185 22.77 2.40 -4.72
C LEU A 185 22.39 0.92 -4.64
N VAL A 186 22.17 0.43 -3.43
CA VAL A 186 21.79 -0.97 -3.18
C VAL A 186 20.63 -1.03 -2.20
N ALA A 187 19.64 -1.88 -2.50
CA ALA A 187 18.53 -2.18 -1.60
C ALA A 187 18.97 -3.11 -0.45
N PHE A 188 18.44 -2.89 0.75
CA PHE A 188 18.59 -3.75 1.91
C PHE A 188 17.29 -3.78 2.72
N GLY A 189 17.22 -4.64 3.75
CA GLY A 189 16.01 -4.76 4.58
C GLY A 189 14.76 -5.13 3.78
N GLU A 190 14.86 -6.19 2.96
CA GLU A 190 13.76 -6.70 2.12
C GLU A 190 13.22 -5.69 1.09
N GLY A 191 14.04 -4.71 0.68
CA GLY A 191 13.64 -3.71 -0.32
C GLY A 191 12.84 -2.54 0.25
N ARG A 192 12.78 -2.39 1.59
CA ARG A 192 12.23 -1.21 2.27
C ARG A 192 13.26 -0.12 2.51
N ALA A 193 14.55 -0.44 2.38
CA ALA A 193 15.61 0.52 2.61
C ALA A 193 16.67 0.48 1.50
N PHE A 194 17.30 1.61 1.25
CA PHE A 194 18.31 1.79 0.21
C PHE A 194 19.50 2.54 0.79
N LYS A 195 20.70 2.16 0.41
CA LYS A 195 21.91 2.87 0.79
C LYS A 195 22.64 3.36 -0.47
N VAL A 196 23.18 4.56 -0.41
CA VAL A 196 24.01 5.16 -1.47
C VAL A 196 25.26 5.77 -0.84
N ASN A 197 26.39 5.66 -1.51
CA ASN A 197 27.64 6.28 -1.06
C ASN A 197 27.76 7.71 -1.59
N LEU A 198 28.48 8.56 -0.86
CA LEU A 198 28.91 9.85 -1.39
C LEU A 198 29.88 9.68 -2.57
N ALA A 199 29.80 10.59 -3.52
CA ALA A 199 30.72 10.61 -4.65
C ALA A 199 32.13 11.05 -4.20
N THR A 200 33.16 10.49 -4.83
CA THR A 200 34.56 10.80 -4.50
C THR A 200 34.89 12.28 -4.66
N GLY A 201 35.55 12.88 -3.66
CA GLY A 201 35.97 14.28 -3.70
C GLY A 201 34.89 15.29 -3.32
N VAL A 202 33.71 14.83 -2.90
CA VAL A 202 32.68 15.68 -2.30
C VAL A 202 33.01 15.92 -0.82
N LEU A 203 32.91 17.18 -0.41
CA LEU A 203 33.02 17.66 0.97
C LEU A 203 31.78 18.48 1.27
N ASP A 204 31.17 18.27 2.44
CA ASP A 204 30.00 19.02 2.93
C ASP A 204 28.83 19.01 1.93
N ALA A 205 28.50 17.83 1.40
CA ALA A 205 27.42 17.65 0.43
C ALA A 205 26.05 18.15 0.96
N PHE A 206 25.84 17.98 2.25
CA PHE A 206 24.66 18.40 3.02
C PHE A 206 25.03 18.55 4.49
N THR A 207 24.17 19.22 5.25
CA THR A 207 24.29 19.40 6.69
C THR A 207 23.28 18.50 7.42
N PRO A 208 23.72 17.45 8.14
CA PRO A 208 22.84 16.62 8.95
C PRO A 208 22.10 17.48 9.98
N GLY A 209 20.79 17.29 10.12
CA GLY A 209 19.96 18.05 11.04
C GLY A 209 19.37 19.34 10.48
N SER A 210 19.77 19.77 9.29
CA SER A 210 19.26 20.98 8.61
C SER A 210 18.68 20.66 7.25
N ASP A 211 19.44 19.93 6.42
CA ASP A 211 19.03 19.68 5.05
C ASP A 211 18.02 18.54 4.96
N THR A 212 17.14 18.66 3.97
CA THR A 212 16.03 17.73 3.75
C THR A 212 16.13 17.08 2.37
N PHE A 213 15.74 15.81 2.30
CA PHE A 213 15.47 15.10 1.07
C PHE A 213 13.97 15.10 0.79
N THR A 214 13.64 15.29 -0.48
CA THR A 214 12.25 15.31 -0.94
C THR A 214 12.12 14.43 -2.17
N VAL A 215 11.07 13.61 -2.22
CA VAL A 215 10.75 12.82 -3.41
C VAL A 215 10.03 13.71 -4.43
N ASN A 216 10.49 13.68 -5.69
CA ASN A 216 9.94 14.51 -6.76
C ASN A 216 8.55 14.01 -7.20
N THR A 217 7.73 14.90 -7.76
CA THR A 217 6.37 14.56 -8.24
C THR A 217 6.38 13.60 -9.43
N GLU A 218 7.38 13.68 -10.30
CA GLU A 218 7.57 12.80 -11.47
C GLU A 218 8.44 11.57 -11.16
N ASN A 219 8.44 11.12 -9.90
CA ASN A 219 9.26 9.98 -9.49
C ASN A 219 8.80 8.67 -10.15
N GLN A 220 9.74 7.78 -10.40
CA GLN A 220 9.50 6.40 -10.85
C GLN A 220 9.72 5.39 -9.71
N ILE A 221 9.23 5.76 -8.52
CA ILE A 221 9.25 4.92 -7.34
C ILE A 221 7.81 4.44 -7.10
N TRP A 222 7.61 3.12 -7.08
CA TRP A 222 6.31 2.52 -6.80
C TRP A 222 6.47 1.28 -5.94
N ASP A 223 5.40 0.91 -5.24
CA ASP A 223 5.42 -0.24 -4.35
C ASP A 223 5.37 -1.57 -5.11
N SER A 224 5.82 -2.65 -4.47
CA SER A 224 5.77 -4.01 -5.02
C SER A 224 4.35 -4.62 -4.97
N SER A 225 3.31 -3.78 -5.00
CA SER A 225 1.94 -4.22 -4.84
C SER A 225 1.34 -4.77 -6.13
N GLN A 226 0.24 -5.52 -5.98
CA GLN A 226 -0.59 -5.92 -7.12
C GLN A 226 -1.21 -4.72 -7.86
N PHE A 227 -1.40 -3.59 -7.17
CA PHE A 227 -1.91 -2.33 -7.72
C PHE A 227 -0.91 -1.21 -7.43
N PRO A 228 0.19 -1.13 -8.21
CA PRO A 228 1.33 -0.27 -7.92
C PRO A 228 0.91 1.17 -7.64
N SER A 229 1.20 1.62 -6.43
CA SER A 229 0.98 3.00 -6.01
C SER A 229 2.30 3.77 -6.06
N PRO A 230 2.34 4.95 -6.68
CA PRO A 230 3.56 5.77 -6.71
C PRO A 230 3.92 6.24 -5.30
N CYS A 231 5.20 6.50 -5.08
CA CYS A 231 5.68 7.09 -3.84
C CYS A 231 5.09 8.50 -3.68
N LEU A 232 4.63 8.81 -2.47
CA LEU A 232 4.23 10.16 -2.11
C LEU A 232 5.40 11.11 -2.34
N ALA A 233 5.12 12.19 -3.07
CA ALA A 233 6.05 13.23 -3.41
C ALA A 233 5.89 14.44 -2.49
N SER A 234 6.83 15.38 -2.58
CA SER A 234 6.76 16.69 -1.92
C SER A 234 6.66 16.64 -0.39
N GLN A 235 7.14 15.55 0.21
CA GLN A 235 7.34 15.44 1.64
C GLN A 235 8.82 15.65 1.95
N ASP A 236 9.13 16.70 2.71
CA ASP A 236 10.48 17.00 3.13
C ASP A 236 10.86 16.11 4.33
N VAL A 237 11.93 15.33 4.15
CA VAL A 237 12.45 14.41 5.16
C VAL A 237 13.84 14.87 5.58
N LEU A 238 13.98 15.21 6.85
CA LEU A 238 15.23 15.69 7.43
C LEU A 238 16.29 14.59 7.47
N ILE A 239 17.51 14.94 7.07
CA ILE A 239 18.66 14.03 7.15
C ILE A 239 19.12 13.98 8.60
N GLN A 240 19.04 12.80 9.22
CA GLN A 240 19.49 12.58 10.59
C GLN A 240 20.81 11.80 10.62
N PRO A 241 21.70 12.04 11.59
CA PRO A 241 22.79 11.12 11.84
C PRO A 241 22.24 9.75 12.26
N GLN A 242 22.91 8.67 11.83
CA GLN A 242 22.45 7.30 12.06
C GLN A 242 22.44 6.90 13.54
#